data_AF-A0A3N4AH51-F1
#
_entry.id   AF-A0A3N4AH51-F1
#
_cell.length_a   1.000
_cell.length_b   1.000
_cell.length_c   1.000
_cell.angle_alpha   90.00
_cell.angle_beta   90.00
_cell.angle_gamma   90.00
#
_symmetry.space_group_name_H-M   'P 1'
#
loop_
_entity.id
_entity.type
_entity.pdbx_description
1 polymer ?
#
loop_
_entity_poly.entity_id
_entity_poly.type
_entity_poly.pdbx_seq_one_letter_code
_entity_poly.pdbx_strand_id
1 'polypeptide(L)'
;MKQRRLSRGSAQTGFTLIELLVVMVLIGVIAGLATLAIGDGADRELRQEAQRLAGVLQLAHDELLITGGADRALGLRKEGYSMLDLVLLDDATREWQALQDPQLGPHYFTEGVVELEYETDGARQSLSQTDSWKPHVRLSNTGELTPGLIVLRVPGKDLVQYLSISLEGSIEVSNERP
;
A
#
# COMPACT_ATOMS: atom_id res chain seq x y z
N MET A 1 39.28 -33.67 67.46
CA MET A 1 38.10 -33.01 66.87
C MET A 1 38.21 -33.08 65.36
N LYS A 2 37.35 -33.86 64.68
CA LYS A 2 37.39 -34.07 63.21
C LYS A 2 36.09 -33.54 62.63
N GLN A 3 36.13 -32.36 62.01
CA GLN A 3 34.95 -31.70 61.43
C GLN A 3 34.55 -32.40 60.11
N ARG A 4 33.32 -32.92 60.05
CA ARG A 4 32.68 -33.35 58.80
C ARG A 4 32.16 -32.13 58.06
N ARG A 5 32.77 -31.79 56.92
CA ARG A 5 32.17 -30.89 55.93
C ARG A 5 31.11 -31.67 55.15
N LEU A 6 29.85 -31.27 55.24
CA LEU A 6 28.76 -31.78 54.41
C LEU A 6 28.82 -31.04 53.07
N SER A 7 29.20 -31.76 52.01
CA SER A 7 29.02 -31.30 50.64
C SER A 7 27.53 -31.26 50.32
N ARG A 8 26.98 -30.06 50.06
CA ARG A 8 25.67 -29.90 49.44
C ARG A 8 25.79 -30.32 47.98
N GLY A 9 25.23 -31.48 47.63
CA GLY A 9 25.10 -31.89 46.24
C GLY A 9 24.25 -30.88 45.47
N SER A 10 24.76 -30.40 44.33
CA SER A 10 23.99 -29.64 43.36
C SER A 10 22.87 -30.54 42.82
N ALA A 11 21.62 -30.25 43.21
CA ALA A 11 20.47 -30.89 42.61
C ALA A 11 20.40 -30.45 41.14
N GLN A 12 20.82 -31.33 40.23
CA GLN A 12 20.71 -31.12 38.81
C GLN A 12 19.24 -31.37 38.45
N THR A 13 18.45 -30.30 38.41
CA THR A 13 17.04 -30.35 37.99
C THR A 13 17.03 -30.55 36.48
N GLY A 14 16.90 -31.81 36.04
CA GLY A 14 16.76 -32.15 34.63
C GLY A 14 15.40 -31.73 34.10
N PHE A 15 15.39 -31.17 32.88
CA PHE A 15 14.16 -30.85 32.13
C PHE A 15 13.25 -32.07 32.05
N THR A 16 11.98 -31.88 32.34
CA THR A 16 10.99 -32.97 32.23
C THR A 16 10.48 -33.06 30.79
N LEU A 17 10.07 -34.25 30.36
CA LEU A 17 9.44 -34.45 29.05
C LEU A 17 8.22 -33.53 28.85
N ILE A 18 7.46 -33.32 29.94
CA ILE A 18 6.28 -32.45 29.91
C ILE A 18 6.65 -30.98 29.68
N GLU A 19 7.79 -30.52 30.18
CA GLU A 19 8.26 -29.15 29.98
C GLU A 19 8.61 -28.89 28.50
N LEU A 20 9.30 -29.84 27.86
CA LEU A 20 9.56 -29.77 26.42
C LEU A 20 8.27 -29.85 25.58
N LEU A 21 7.31 -30.70 25.97
CA LEU A 21 6.02 -30.79 25.30
C LEU A 21 5.25 -29.46 25.38
N VAL A 22 5.19 -28.84 26.57
CA VAL A 22 4.54 -27.54 26.75
C VAL A 22 5.22 -26.46 25.92
N VAL A 23 6.55 -26.44 25.84
CA VAL A 23 7.30 -25.49 25.00
C VAL A 23 6.95 -25.68 23.51
N MET A 24 6.90 -26.91 23.01
CA MET A 24 6.53 -27.18 21.62
C MET A 24 5.10 -26.74 21.31
N VAL A 25 4.15 -27.01 22.22
CA VAL A 25 2.77 -26.54 22.10
C VAL A 25 2.72 -25.02 22.10
N LEU A 26 3.44 -24.36 23.01
CA LEU A 26 3.49 -22.90 23.09
C LEU A 26 4.06 -22.27 21.83
N ILE A 27 5.16 -22.81 21.28
CA ILE A 27 5.73 -22.37 20.00
C ILE A 27 4.72 -22.55 18.88
N GLY A 28 4.02 -23.69 18.82
CA GLY A 28 2.97 -23.94 17.84
C GLY A 28 1.81 -22.95 17.92
N VAL A 29 1.35 -22.63 19.14
CA VAL A 29 0.29 -21.64 19.37
C VAL A 29 0.75 -20.24 18.97
N ILE A 30 1.95 -19.81 19.39
CA ILE A 30 2.49 -18.50 19.04
C ILE A 30 2.70 -18.38 17.53
N ALA A 31 3.27 -19.40 16.89
CA ALA A 31 3.44 -19.43 15.45
C ALA A 31 2.10 -19.36 14.71
N GLY A 32 1.10 -20.13 15.16
CA GLY A 32 -0.26 -20.07 14.60
C GLY A 32 -0.88 -18.68 14.72
N LEU A 33 -0.85 -18.08 15.91
CA LEU A 33 -1.37 -16.73 16.14
C LEU A 33 -0.63 -15.66 15.31
N ALA A 34 0.70 -15.77 15.17
CA ALA A 34 1.50 -14.86 14.37
C ALA A 34 1.07 -14.88 12.89
N THR A 35 0.81 -16.07 12.33
CA THR A 35 0.36 -16.19 10.92
C THR A 35 -1.02 -15.57 10.69
N LEU A 36 -1.96 -15.72 11.63
CA LEU A 36 -3.29 -15.12 11.55
C LEU A 36 -3.24 -13.59 11.65
N ALA A 37 -2.40 -13.05 12.54
CA ALA A 37 -2.24 -11.60 12.72
C ALA A 37 -1.69 -10.91 11.45
N ILE A 38 -0.74 -11.53 10.75
CA ILE A 38 -0.23 -11.03 9.46
C ILE A 38 -1.31 -11.12 8.36
N GLY A 39 -2.18 -12.13 8.44
CA GLY A 39 -3.35 -12.31 7.59
C GLY A 39 -4.28 -11.10 7.56
N ASP A 40 -4.77 -10.72 8.75
CA ASP A 40 -5.74 -9.64 8.99
C ASP A 40 -5.15 -8.25 8.72
N GLY A 41 -3.86 -8.08 9.02
CA GLY A 41 -3.15 -6.82 8.76
C GLY A 41 -3.15 -6.43 7.27
N ALA A 42 -2.86 -7.38 6.38
CA ALA A 42 -2.74 -7.10 4.95
C ALA A 42 -4.09 -6.77 4.27
N ASP A 43 -5.21 -7.42 4.66
CA ASP A 43 -6.53 -7.07 4.13
C ASP A 43 -6.93 -5.65 4.56
N ARG A 44 -6.72 -5.36 5.86
CA ARG A 44 -6.99 -4.02 6.39
C ARG A 44 -6.15 -2.96 5.70
N GLU A 45 -4.87 -3.23 5.49
CA GLU A 45 -3.97 -2.32 4.80
C GLU A 45 -4.38 -2.11 3.34
N LEU A 46 -4.69 -3.18 2.61
CA LEU A 46 -5.18 -3.09 1.22
C LEU A 46 -6.41 -2.19 1.10
N ARG A 47 -7.40 -2.37 1.99
CA ARG A 47 -8.64 -1.57 2.01
C ARG A 47 -8.37 -0.11 2.36
N GLN A 48 -7.51 0.13 3.35
CA GLN A 48 -7.10 1.49 3.73
C GLN A 48 -6.41 2.19 2.56
N GLU A 49 -5.57 1.46 1.83
CA GLU A 49 -4.80 2.00 0.73
C GLU A 49 -5.68 2.34 -0.49
N ALA A 50 -6.62 1.45 -0.83
CA ALA A 50 -7.62 1.72 -1.86
C ALA A 50 -8.47 2.96 -1.52
N GLN A 51 -8.95 3.06 -0.27
CA GLN A 51 -9.75 4.19 0.18
C GLN A 51 -8.94 5.50 0.24
N ARG A 52 -7.66 5.43 0.64
CA ARG A 52 -6.76 6.57 0.66
C ARG A 52 -6.53 7.09 -0.75
N LEU A 53 -6.20 6.21 -1.69
CA LEU A 53 -5.98 6.58 -3.09
C LEU A 53 -7.23 7.23 -3.69
N ALA A 54 -8.40 6.63 -3.46
CA ALA A 54 -9.68 7.21 -3.86
C ALA A 54 -9.86 8.64 -3.29
N GLY A 55 -9.59 8.82 -2.00
CA GLY A 55 -9.70 10.11 -1.33
C GLY A 55 -8.70 11.16 -1.83
N VAL A 56 -7.45 10.76 -2.12
CA VAL A 56 -6.43 11.65 -2.71
C VAL A 56 -6.86 12.11 -4.09
N LEU A 57 -7.34 11.20 -4.93
CA LEU A 57 -7.78 11.52 -6.28
C LEU A 57 -9.03 12.42 -6.25
N GLN A 58 -10.00 12.13 -5.38
CA GLN A 58 -11.19 12.95 -5.18
C GLN A 58 -10.82 14.35 -4.68
N LEU A 59 -9.94 14.44 -3.68
CA LEU A 59 -9.50 15.72 -3.13
C LEU A 59 -8.81 16.58 -4.20
N ALA A 60 -7.92 15.98 -4.99
CA ALA A 60 -7.24 16.69 -6.07
C ALA A 60 -8.20 17.14 -7.18
N HIS A 61 -9.24 16.33 -7.48
CA HIS A 61 -10.29 16.67 -8.43
C HIS A 61 -11.15 17.84 -7.95
N ASP A 62 -11.63 17.79 -6.71
CA ASP A 62 -12.42 18.85 -6.09
C ASP A 62 -11.64 20.17 -6.01
N GLU A 63 -10.37 20.12 -5.60
CA GLU A 63 -9.51 21.31 -5.52
C GLU A 63 -9.30 21.97 -6.89
N LEU A 64 -9.11 21.15 -7.94
CA LEU A 64 -8.91 21.63 -9.29
C LEU A 64 -10.17 22.30 -9.86
N LEU A 65 -11.34 21.73 -9.60
CA LEU A 65 -12.64 22.31 -9.96
C LEU A 65 -12.88 23.66 -9.29
N ILE A 66 -12.50 23.81 -8.02
CA ILE A 66 -12.67 25.04 -7.26
C ILE A 66 -11.68 26.12 -7.71
N THR A 67 -10.42 25.74 -7.90
CA THR A 67 -9.32 26.69 -8.17
C THR A 67 -9.25 27.07 -9.66
N GLY A 68 -9.78 26.23 -10.55
CA GLY A 68 -9.62 26.40 -12.00
C GLY A 68 -8.16 26.29 -12.45
N GLY A 69 -7.35 25.55 -11.68
CA GLY A 69 -5.89 25.45 -11.85
C GLY A 69 -5.46 24.73 -13.13
N ALA A 70 -4.15 24.58 -13.31
CA ALA A 70 -3.56 23.88 -14.45
C ALA A 70 -3.80 22.36 -14.40
N ASP A 71 -3.66 21.70 -15.55
CA ASP A 71 -3.76 20.24 -15.69
C ASP A 71 -2.89 19.52 -14.64
N ARG A 72 -3.54 18.69 -13.82
CA ARG A 72 -2.91 17.82 -12.83
C ARG A 72 -3.01 16.37 -13.30
N ALA A 73 -2.15 15.49 -12.81
CA ALA A 73 -2.24 14.07 -13.09
C ALA A 73 -1.93 13.22 -11.87
N LEU A 74 -2.55 12.05 -11.77
CA LEU A 74 -2.10 11.00 -10.88
C LEU A 74 -0.99 10.21 -11.57
N GLY A 75 0.18 10.15 -10.93
CA GLY A 75 1.27 9.26 -11.28
C GLY A 75 1.18 7.97 -10.48
N LEU A 76 1.24 6.84 -11.19
CA LEU A 76 1.20 5.49 -10.62
C LEU A 76 2.55 4.81 -10.82
N ARG A 77 2.97 4.08 -9.80
CA ARG A 77 4.11 3.16 -9.81
C ARG A 77 3.70 1.86 -9.15
N LYS A 78 4.56 0.84 -9.26
CA LYS A 78 4.30 -0.43 -8.58
C LYS A 78 4.32 -0.28 -7.06
N GLU A 79 5.21 0.59 -6.59
CA GLU A 79 5.53 0.84 -5.19
C GLU A 79 4.75 2.00 -4.56
N GLY A 80 3.91 2.71 -5.33
CA GLY A 80 3.21 3.88 -4.81
C GLY A 80 2.53 4.75 -5.85
N TYR A 81 2.09 5.93 -5.42
CA TYR A 81 1.45 6.92 -6.26
C TYR A 81 1.77 8.35 -5.81
N SER A 82 1.52 9.33 -6.68
CA SER A 82 1.67 10.75 -6.34
C SER A 82 0.80 11.60 -7.27
N MET A 83 0.23 12.69 -6.77
CA MET A 83 -0.27 13.74 -7.65
C MET A 83 0.92 14.47 -8.28
N LEU A 84 0.77 14.83 -9.55
CA LEU A 84 1.78 15.48 -10.36
C LEU A 84 1.22 16.78 -10.92
N ASP A 85 2.01 17.86 -10.83
CA ASP A 85 1.74 19.13 -11.49
C ASP A 85 2.61 19.25 -12.74
N LEU A 86 2.07 19.86 -13.78
CA LEU A 86 2.81 20.17 -15.00
C LEU A 86 3.55 21.51 -14.84
N VAL A 87 4.86 21.44 -14.58
CA VAL A 87 5.71 22.60 -14.33
C VAL A 87 6.47 22.98 -15.59
N LEU A 88 6.63 24.29 -15.86
CA LEU A 88 7.57 24.78 -16.88
C LEU A 88 8.99 24.78 -16.30
N LEU A 89 9.87 23.97 -16.87
CA LEU A 89 11.29 23.93 -16.48
C LEU A 89 12.06 25.09 -17.12
N ASP A 90 11.83 25.31 -18.42
CA ASP A 90 12.34 26.44 -19.21
C ASP A 90 11.23 26.96 -20.15
N ASP A 91 11.54 27.98 -20.96
CA ASP A 91 10.60 28.63 -21.90
C ASP A 91 9.94 27.68 -22.93
N ALA A 92 10.44 26.43 -23.08
CA ALA A 92 9.94 25.45 -24.04
C ALA A 92 9.66 24.05 -23.48
N THR A 93 10.06 23.74 -22.24
CA THR A 93 10.01 22.39 -21.67
C THR A 93 9.03 22.34 -20.51
N ARG A 94 8.05 21.44 -20.61
CA ARG A 94 7.12 21.11 -19.52
C ARG A 94 7.44 19.72 -19.00
N GLU A 95 7.50 19.58 -17.68
CA GLU A 95 7.76 18.31 -17.03
C GLU A 95 6.74 18.05 -15.92
N TRP A 96 6.38 16.79 -15.75
CA TRP A 96 5.54 16.35 -14.64
C TRP A 96 6.40 16.20 -13.39
N GLN A 97 6.06 16.96 -12.35
CA GLN A 97 6.73 16.88 -11.06
C GLN A 97 5.74 16.49 -9.98
N ALA A 98 6.18 15.64 -9.05
CA ALA A 98 5.38 15.28 -7.89
C ALA A 98 5.08 16.52 -7.04
N LEU A 99 3.85 16.61 -6.55
CA LEU A 99 3.45 17.66 -5.62
C LEU A 99 4.27 17.55 -4.34
N GLN A 100 4.73 18.69 -3.84
CA GLN A 100 5.36 18.81 -2.53
C GLN A 100 4.28 19.09 -1.48
N ASP A 101 3.35 18.15 -1.32
CA ASP A 101 2.23 18.25 -0.37
C ASP A 101 2.16 16.97 0.50
N PRO A 102 1.93 17.08 1.82
CA PRO A 102 1.86 15.90 2.69
C PRO A 102 0.72 14.92 2.39
N GLN A 103 -0.36 15.37 1.74
CA GLN A 103 -1.53 14.56 1.42
C GLN A 103 -1.55 14.14 -0.06
N LEU A 104 -1.13 15.01 -0.97
CA LEU A 104 -1.19 14.79 -2.41
C LEU A 104 0.15 14.37 -3.03
N GLY A 105 1.26 14.53 -2.31
CA GLY A 105 2.59 14.19 -2.77
C GLY A 105 2.86 12.68 -2.86
N PRO A 106 4.14 12.29 -2.97
CA PRO A 106 4.51 10.88 -3.07
C PRO A 106 4.08 10.07 -1.85
N HIS A 107 3.32 9.01 -2.11
CA HIS A 107 2.95 7.99 -1.14
C HIS A 107 3.43 6.63 -1.61
N TYR A 108 4.06 5.88 -0.69
CA TYR A 108 4.64 4.57 -0.98
C TYR A 108 3.95 3.49 -0.15
N PHE A 109 3.68 2.36 -0.79
CA PHE A 109 3.09 1.21 -0.12
C PHE A 109 4.09 0.53 0.80
N THR A 110 3.58 -0.19 1.81
CA THR A 110 4.44 -1.12 2.54
C THR A 110 4.93 -2.21 1.59
N GLU A 111 6.25 -2.36 1.54
CA GLU A 111 6.92 -3.26 0.61
C GLU A 111 6.41 -4.71 0.75
N GLY A 112 6.01 -5.30 -0.37
CA GLY A 112 5.51 -6.68 -0.42
C GLY A 112 4.09 -6.88 0.13
N VAL A 113 3.40 -5.82 0.58
CA VAL A 113 2.01 -5.93 1.07
C VAL A 113 1.00 -5.60 -0.02
N VAL A 114 1.24 -4.54 -0.80
CA VAL A 114 0.33 -4.09 -1.86
C VAL A 114 1.09 -3.97 -3.17
N GLU A 115 0.53 -4.55 -4.23
CA GLU A 115 0.93 -4.34 -5.61
C GLU A 115 -0.17 -3.58 -6.36
N LEU A 116 0.24 -2.64 -7.21
CA LEU A 116 -0.66 -1.84 -8.02
C LEU A 116 -0.51 -2.18 -9.51
N GLU A 117 -1.65 -2.31 -10.18
CA GLU A 117 -1.76 -2.37 -11.63
C GLU A 117 -2.73 -1.29 -12.12
N TYR A 118 -2.57 -0.88 -13.39
CA TYR A 118 -3.45 0.10 -14.02
C TYR A 118 -3.91 -0.41 -15.38
N GLU A 119 -5.21 -0.33 -15.62
CA GLU A 119 -5.84 -0.66 -16.89
C GLU A 119 -6.56 0.59 -17.44
N THR A 120 -6.34 0.91 -18.71
CA THR A 120 -7.06 1.97 -19.42
C THR A 120 -7.25 1.52 -20.86
N ASP A 121 -8.35 1.94 -21.49
CA ASP A 121 -8.75 1.52 -22.84
C ASP A 121 -8.73 -0.01 -23.04
N GLY A 122 -9.07 -0.77 -21.99
CA GLY A 122 -9.09 -2.23 -22.00
C GLY A 122 -7.71 -2.91 -22.01
N ALA A 123 -6.62 -2.16 -21.83
CA ALA A 123 -5.26 -2.68 -21.81
C ALA A 123 -4.53 -2.33 -20.50
N ARG A 124 -3.80 -3.32 -19.96
CA ARG A 124 -2.88 -3.09 -18.84
C ARG A 124 -1.74 -2.18 -19.27
N GLN A 125 -1.51 -1.14 -18.48
CA GLN A 125 -0.41 -0.21 -18.65
C GLN A 125 0.80 -0.67 -17.83
N SER A 126 1.99 -0.52 -18.41
CA SER A 126 3.23 -0.81 -17.69
C SER A 126 3.57 0.33 -16.75
N LEU A 127 3.52 0.08 -15.45
CA LEU A 127 3.97 1.03 -14.44
C LEU A 127 5.48 1.02 -14.34
N SER A 128 6.07 2.22 -14.34
CA SER A 128 7.52 2.39 -14.24
C SER A 128 8.00 2.15 -12.80
N GLN A 129 9.20 1.59 -12.65
CA GLN A 129 9.93 1.45 -11.36
C GLN A 129 11.11 2.44 -11.28
N THR A 130 11.17 3.38 -12.23
CA THR A 130 12.24 4.39 -12.33
C THR A 130 11.94 5.59 -11.45
N ASP A 131 12.97 6.37 -11.12
CA ASP A 131 12.83 7.56 -10.25
C ASP A 131 11.93 8.67 -10.80
N SER A 132 11.60 8.69 -12.11
CA SER A 132 10.72 9.71 -12.69
C SER A 132 9.24 9.31 -12.68
N TRP A 133 8.39 10.23 -12.19
CA TRP A 133 6.94 10.07 -12.20
C TRP A 133 6.38 10.35 -13.60
N LYS A 134 5.40 9.54 -14.01
CA LYS A 134 4.69 9.72 -15.29
C LYS A 134 3.20 9.88 -15.03
N PRO A 135 2.48 10.70 -15.82
CA PRO A 135 1.04 10.85 -15.70
C PRO A 135 0.34 9.57 -16.19
N HIS A 136 -0.62 9.06 -15.42
CA HIS A 136 -1.43 7.89 -15.80
C HIS A 136 -2.92 8.22 -15.86
N VAL A 137 -3.43 8.93 -14.85
CA VAL A 137 -4.80 9.48 -14.86
C VAL A 137 -4.69 10.99 -14.89
N ARG A 138 -5.17 11.64 -15.95
CA ARG A 138 -5.19 13.10 -16.02
C ARG A 138 -6.46 13.65 -15.41
N LEU A 139 -6.31 14.81 -14.76
CA LEU A 139 -7.38 15.60 -14.18
C LEU A 139 -7.46 16.91 -14.96
N SER A 140 -8.63 17.17 -15.53
CA SER A 140 -8.94 18.41 -16.24
C SER A 140 -9.63 19.41 -15.32
N ASN A 141 -9.44 20.71 -15.54
CA ASN A 141 -10.15 21.77 -14.83
C ASN A 141 -11.66 21.84 -15.16
N THR A 142 -12.11 21.05 -16.13
CA THR A 142 -13.53 20.84 -16.46
C THR A 142 -14.20 19.79 -15.59
N GLY A 143 -13.44 19.07 -14.75
CA GLY A 143 -13.93 17.97 -13.94
C GLY A 143 -13.81 16.60 -14.60
N GLU A 144 -13.28 16.52 -15.82
CA GLU A 144 -13.05 15.24 -16.46
C GLU A 144 -11.81 14.53 -15.88
N LEU A 145 -11.95 13.21 -15.67
CA LEU A 145 -10.85 12.31 -15.33
C LEU A 145 -10.58 11.37 -16.51
N THR A 146 -9.32 10.96 -16.68
CA THR A 146 -9.01 9.86 -17.62
C THR A 146 -9.65 8.57 -17.13
N PRO A 147 -10.54 7.92 -17.91
CA PRO A 147 -11.16 6.67 -17.48
C PRO A 147 -10.14 5.55 -17.33
N GLY A 148 -10.32 4.74 -16.30
CA GLY A 148 -9.42 3.63 -16.04
C GLY A 148 -9.80 2.83 -14.80
N LEU A 149 -9.08 1.73 -14.62
CA LEU A 149 -9.24 0.82 -13.50
C LEU A 149 -7.89 0.65 -12.82
N ILE A 150 -7.78 1.11 -11.57
CA ILE A 150 -6.62 0.82 -10.73
C ILE A 150 -6.94 -0.45 -9.94
N VAL A 151 -6.02 -1.40 -9.96
CA VAL A 151 -6.17 -2.68 -9.26
C VAL A 151 -5.10 -2.75 -8.18
N LEU A 152 -5.52 -2.81 -6.92
CA LEU A 152 -4.63 -3.06 -5.79
C LEU A 152 -4.81 -4.50 -5.35
N ARG A 153 -3.72 -5.24 -5.16
CA ARG A 153 -3.76 -6.65 -4.74
C ARG A 153 -2.72 -6.93 -3.66
N VAL A 154 -2.96 -7.95 -2.83
CA VAL A 154 -1.94 -8.47 -1.91
C VAL A 154 -1.20 -9.64 -2.58
N PRO A 155 0.14 -9.59 -2.73
CA PRO A 155 0.89 -10.67 -3.36
C PRO A 155 0.67 -12.03 -2.69
N GLY A 156 0.40 -13.06 -3.49
CA GLY A 156 0.20 -14.43 -3.00
C GLY A 156 -1.12 -14.67 -2.25
N LYS A 157 -2.03 -13.68 -2.19
CA LYS A 157 -3.38 -13.84 -1.63
C LYS A 157 -4.44 -13.50 -2.68
N ASP A 158 -5.62 -14.07 -2.52
CA ASP A 158 -6.80 -13.72 -3.33
C ASP A 158 -7.54 -12.51 -2.72
N LEU A 159 -6.79 -11.43 -2.48
CA LEU A 159 -7.30 -10.16 -1.96
C LEU A 159 -7.04 -9.07 -2.98
N VAL A 160 -8.10 -8.43 -3.43
CA VAL A 160 -8.07 -7.40 -4.47
C VAL A 160 -9.06 -6.28 -4.15
N GLN A 161 -8.67 -5.06 -4.51
CA GLN A 161 -9.50 -3.87 -4.52
C GLN A 161 -9.42 -3.24 -5.91
N TYR A 162 -10.56 -2.80 -6.42
CA TYR A 162 -10.72 -2.16 -7.70
C TYR A 162 -11.13 -0.71 -7.47
N LEU A 163 -10.39 0.23 -8.06
CA LEU A 163 -10.76 1.63 -8.14
C LEU A 163 -11.16 1.97 -9.57
N SER A 164 -12.47 2.11 -9.81
CA SER A 164 -13.00 2.52 -11.10
C SER A 164 -13.03 4.04 -11.19
N ILE A 165 -12.52 4.58 -12.29
CA ILE A 165 -12.48 6.00 -12.59
C ILE A 165 -13.28 6.21 -13.88
N SER A 166 -14.32 7.03 -13.81
CA SER A 166 -15.15 7.41 -14.96
C SER A 166 -14.67 8.71 -15.59
N LEU A 167 -15.18 9.01 -16.80
CA LEU A 167 -14.88 10.26 -17.47
C LEU A 167 -15.47 11.46 -16.72
N GLU A 168 -16.64 11.27 -16.10
CA GLU A 168 -17.39 12.27 -15.36
C GLU A 168 -16.75 12.64 -14.01
N GLY A 169 -15.64 11.98 -13.66
CA GLY A 169 -14.93 12.22 -12.42
C GLY A 169 -15.44 11.41 -11.23
N SER A 170 -16.31 10.42 -11.45
CA SER A 170 -16.72 9.50 -10.38
C SER A 170 -15.61 8.48 -10.10
N ILE A 171 -15.39 8.23 -8.80
CA ILE A 171 -14.36 7.33 -8.29
C ILE A 171 -15.02 6.34 -7.35
N GLU A 172 -14.99 5.05 -7.68
CA GLU A 172 -15.64 3.99 -6.89
C GLU A 172 -14.64 2.90 -6.50
N VAL A 173 -14.66 2.51 -5.22
CA VAL A 173 -13.88 1.38 -4.68
C VAL A 173 -14.78 0.15 -4.56
N SER A 174 -14.34 -0.99 -5.09
CA SER A 174 -15.06 -2.26 -5.04
C SER A 174 -14.12 -3.44 -4.79
N ASN A 175 -14.66 -4.53 -4.24
CA ASN A 175 -13.96 -5.82 -4.15
C ASN A 175 -14.20 -6.70 -5.40
N GLU A 176 -15.16 -6.30 -6.24
CA GLU A 176 -15.55 -7.00 -7.45
C GLU A 176 -15.13 -6.16 -8.66
N ARG A 177 -14.73 -6.85 -9.72
CA ARG A 177 -14.34 -6.17 -10.96
C ARG A 177 -15.60 -5.54 -11.59
N PRO A 178 -15.59 -4.25 -11.91
CA PRO A 178 -16.72 -3.55 -12.53
C PRO A 178 -16.95 -3.97 -13.99
#